data_AF-A0A3N5XS29-F1
#
_entry.id   AF-A0A3N5XS29-F1
#
_cell.length_a   1.000
_cell.length_b   1.000
_cell.length_c   1.000
_cell.angle_alpha   90.00
_cell.angle_beta   90.00
_cell.angle_gamma   90.00
#
_symmetry.space_group_name_H-M   'P 1'
#
loop_
_entity.id
_entity.type
_entity.pdbx_description
1 polymer ?
#
loop_
_entity_poly.entity_id
_entity_poly.type
_entity_poly.pdbx_seq_one_letter_code
_entity_poly.pdbx_strand_id
1 'polypeptide(L)'
;MGTSGCPSCGTRTTARVSGGLCPACLLGLALLEPDEGANGSGDEDELSSAAMLAVLDGGVDHTIYLAERQGTRQLLAVEVVRAAAAAPTTAGTFAARVEELRRVSHPGIAAVVGGWVTGTGDYCVASEYVPGTPLERYCSARHLQGAERVTLFVSACRALESAHGAGVLPGRLGPGSIVVSRRG
;
A
#
# COMPACT_ATOMS: atom_id res chain seq x y z
N MET A 1 3.41 -32.61 18.27
CA MET A 1 2.76 -31.46 18.96
C MET A 1 3.68 -30.25 18.82
N GLY A 2 3.16 -29.13 18.32
CA GLY A 2 3.93 -27.90 18.15
C GLY A 2 3.29 -26.95 17.16
N THR A 3 2.03 -26.57 17.38
CA THR A 3 1.41 -25.46 16.64
C THR A 3 2.01 -24.16 17.17
N SER A 4 3.22 -23.80 16.73
CA SER A 4 3.80 -22.50 17.06
C SER A 4 2.92 -21.43 16.44
N GLY A 5 2.34 -20.53 17.24
CA GLY A 5 1.57 -19.38 16.74
C GLY A 5 2.45 -18.41 15.94
N CYS A 6 1.85 -17.31 15.46
CA CYS A 6 2.62 -16.18 14.96
C CYS A 6 3.70 -15.79 15.99
N PRO A 7 4.98 -15.64 15.60
CA PRO A 7 6.06 -15.33 16.55
C PRO A 7 5.97 -13.92 17.12
N SER A 8 5.11 -13.04 16.57
CA SER A 8 4.92 -11.67 17.05
C SER A 8 3.69 -11.51 17.95
N CYS A 9 2.51 -11.99 17.56
CA CYS A 9 1.28 -11.84 18.36
C CYS A 9 0.71 -13.13 18.94
N GLY A 10 1.34 -14.29 18.70
CA GLY A 10 0.87 -15.59 19.17
C GLY A 10 -0.38 -16.14 18.46
N THR A 11 -1.04 -15.35 17.60
CA THR A 11 -2.24 -15.79 16.88
C THR A 11 -1.96 -17.02 16.02
N ARG A 12 -2.79 -18.05 16.17
CA ARG A 12 -2.73 -19.25 15.35
C ARG A 12 -3.42 -18.97 14.02
N THR A 13 -2.62 -18.72 12.98
CA THR A 13 -3.11 -18.53 11.60
C THR A 13 -2.47 -19.55 10.66
N THR A 14 -3.21 -19.92 9.62
CA THR A 14 -2.77 -20.77 8.50
C THR A 14 -2.16 -19.96 7.35
N ALA A 15 -2.52 -18.68 7.23
CA ALA A 15 -1.95 -17.76 6.25
C ALA A 15 -0.62 -17.20 6.80
N ARG A 16 0.49 -17.88 6.51
CA ARG A 16 1.84 -17.39 6.83
C ARG A 16 2.52 -16.91 5.57
N VAL A 17 3.08 -15.71 5.66
CA VAL A 17 3.91 -15.08 4.64
C VAL A 17 5.39 -15.29 4.96
N SER A 18 6.27 -15.05 4.00
CA SER A 18 7.72 -15.24 4.13
C SER A 18 8.25 -14.54 5.39
N GLY A 19 8.75 -15.31 6.36
CA GLY A 19 9.17 -14.83 7.70
C GLY A 19 8.34 -15.38 8.88
N GLY A 20 7.25 -16.10 8.64
CA GLY A 20 6.50 -16.83 9.68
C GLY A 20 5.50 -15.99 10.48
N LEU A 21 5.37 -14.70 10.17
CA LEU A 21 4.42 -13.76 10.77
C LEU A 21 3.01 -13.91 10.19
N CYS A 22 2.01 -13.56 10.98
CA CYS A 22 0.65 -13.41 10.48
C CYS A 22 0.50 -12.10 9.69
N PRO A 23 -0.51 -11.99 8.81
CA PRO A 23 -0.75 -10.78 8.02
C PRO A 23 -0.98 -9.53 8.89
N ALA A 24 -1.57 -9.69 10.08
CA ALA A 24 -1.75 -8.61 11.07
C ALA A 24 -0.41 -8.02 11.53
N CYS A 25 0.54 -8.88 11.90
CA CYS A 25 1.85 -8.47 12.38
C CYS A 25 2.78 -8.04 11.25
N LEU A 26 2.58 -8.58 10.03
CA LEU A 26 3.28 -8.05 8.86
C LEU A 26 2.85 -6.60 8.58
N LEU A 27 1.55 -6.29 8.71
CA LEU A 27 1.06 -4.91 8.70
C LEU A 27 1.49 -4.12 9.94
N GLY A 28 1.62 -4.77 11.09
CA GLY A 28 1.93 -4.15 12.40
C GLY A 28 3.40 -3.89 12.71
N LEU A 29 4.37 -4.45 11.97
CA LEU A 29 5.82 -4.24 12.21
C LEU A 29 6.33 -2.83 11.89
N ALA A 30 5.42 -1.88 11.65
CA ALA A 30 5.71 -0.49 11.34
C ALA A 30 5.07 0.50 12.31
N LEU A 31 4.74 0.10 13.55
CA LEU A 31 3.93 0.91 14.47
C LEU A 31 4.54 1.00 15.88
N LEU A 32 4.84 2.22 16.32
CA LEU A 32 4.81 2.64 17.72
C LEU A 32 3.51 3.42 17.94
N GLU A 33 2.82 3.09 19.04
CA GLU A 33 1.65 3.65 19.76
C GLU A 33 0.76 4.76 19.12
N PRO A 34 -0.58 4.66 19.25
CA PRO A 34 -1.55 5.63 18.74
C PRO A 34 -1.69 6.88 19.63
N ASP A 35 -2.13 8.00 19.05
CA ASP A 35 -2.80 9.09 19.79
C ASP A 35 -4.25 9.23 19.30
N GLU A 36 -5.17 9.41 20.24
CA GLU A 36 -6.61 9.46 20.01
C GLU A 36 -7.01 10.82 19.44
N GLY A 37 -7.40 10.85 18.17
CA GLY A 37 -8.16 11.97 17.60
C GLY A 37 -7.73 12.34 16.19
N ALA A 38 -8.36 11.72 15.18
CA ALA A 38 -8.33 12.24 13.82
C ALA A 38 -9.77 12.39 13.31
N ASN A 39 -10.32 13.58 13.47
CA ASN A 39 -11.50 14.04 12.72
C ASN A 39 -11.09 14.24 11.26
N GLY A 40 -11.61 13.42 10.34
CA GLY A 40 -11.27 13.45 8.92
C GLY A 40 -12.46 13.34 7.98
N SER A 41 -13.64 13.85 8.35
CA SER A 41 -14.90 13.53 7.65
C SER A 41 -15.11 14.22 6.28
N GLY A 42 -14.22 15.12 5.84
CA GLY A 42 -14.40 15.86 4.58
C GLY A 42 -13.82 15.18 3.35
N ASP A 43 -12.60 14.66 3.46
CA ASP A 43 -11.89 14.04 2.33
C ASP A 43 -12.34 12.59 2.10
N GLU A 44 -12.78 11.89 3.15
CA GLU A 44 -13.20 10.48 3.08
C GLU A 44 -14.45 10.29 2.21
N ASP A 45 -15.45 11.16 2.32
CA ASP A 45 -16.69 11.08 1.54
C ASP A 45 -16.44 11.32 0.04
N GLU A 46 -15.52 12.23 -0.30
CA GLU A 46 -15.18 12.52 -1.70
C GLU A 46 -14.32 11.41 -2.33
N LEU A 47 -13.41 10.82 -1.55
CA LEU A 47 -12.56 9.72 -1.99
C LEU A 47 -13.35 8.40 -2.12
N SER A 48 -14.24 8.12 -1.19
CA SER A 48 -15.10 6.93 -1.24
C SER A 48 -16.10 6.96 -2.39
N SER A 49 -16.43 8.16 -2.90
CA SER A 49 -17.26 8.38 -4.09
C SER A 49 -16.48 8.34 -5.42
N ALA A 50 -15.18 8.05 -5.40
CA ALA A 50 -14.36 7.97 -6.61
C ALA A 50 -14.85 6.87 -7.57
N ALA A 51 -14.90 7.19 -8.86
CA ALA A 51 -15.32 6.25 -9.89
C ALA A 51 -14.16 5.31 -10.25
N MET A 52 -14.30 4.01 -9.97
CA MET A 52 -13.33 2.99 -10.37
C MET A 52 -13.39 2.78 -11.89
N LEU A 53 -12.31 3.12 -12.58
CA LEU A 53 -12.23 3.10 -14.05
C LEU A 53 -11.69 1.78 -14.60
N ALA A 54 -10.64 1.24 -13.98
CA ALA A 54 -9.96 0.03 -14.44
C ALA A 54 -9.19 -0.66 -13.31
N VAL A 55 -8.90 -1.95 -13.46
CA VAL A 55 -7.96 -2.67 -12.60
C VAL A 55 -6.54 -2.44 -13.09
N LEU A 56 -5.65 -1.96 -12.21
CA LEU A 56 -4.23 -1.79 -12.47
C LEU A 56 -3.44 -3.05 -12.09
N ASP A 57 -3.78 -3.64 -10.95
CA ASP A 57 -3.18 -4.88 -10.45
C ASP A 57 -4.17 -5.64 -9.55
N GLY A 58 -3.99 -6.94 -9.39
CA GLY A 58 -4.90 -7.79 -8.64
C GLY A 58 -4.23 -9.00 -8.01
N GLY A 59 -4.50 -9.21 -6.72
CA GLY A 59 -4.05 -10.36 -5.96
C GLY A 59 -5.22 -11.13 -5.32
N VAL A 60 -4.87 -12.20 -4.60
CA VAL A 60 -5.86 -13.02 -3.89
C VAL A 60 -6.58 -12.23 -2.79
N ASP A 61 -5.91 -11.24 -2.19
CA ASP A 61 -6.39 -10.53 -0.98
C ASP A 61 -6.60 -9.03 -1.18
N HIS A 62 -6.15 -8.49 -2.32
CA HIS A 62 -6.22 -7.06 -2.61
C HIS A 62 -6.39 -6.80 -4.11
N THR A 63 -6.82 -5.60 -4.47
CA THR A 63 -6.90 -5.14 -5.87
C THR A 63 -6.58 -3.66 -5.92
N ILE A 64 -5.78 -3.25 -6.91
CA ILE A 64 -5.43 -1.85 -7.15
C ILE A 64 -6.22 -1.38 -8.36
N TYR A 65 -7.00 -0.32 -8.17
CA TYR A 65 -7.82 0.28 -9.20
C TYR A 65 -7.24 1.63 -9.64
N LEU A 66 -7.39 1.94 -10.92
CA LEU A 66 -7.38 3.30 -11.40
C LEU A 66 -8.76 3.88 -11.09
N ALA A 67 -8.79 4.99 -10.36
CA ALA A 67 -10.02 5.69 -10.04
C ALA A 67 -9.94 7.16 -10.46
N GLU A 68 -11.09 7.79 -10.68
CA GLU A 68 -11.20 9.23 -10.88
C GLU A 68 -11.93 9.85 -9.69
N ARG A 69 -11.28 10.81 -9.03
CA ARG A 69 -11.88 11.58 -7.94
C ARG A 69 -13.05 12.40 -8.50
N GLN A 70 -14.19 12.32 -7.82
CA GLN A 70 -15.44 12.89 -8.30
C GLN A 70 -15.29 14.40 -8.53
N GLY A 71 -15.70 14.88 -9.71
CA GLY A 71 -15.71 16.30 -10.03
C GLY A 71 -14.34 16.97 -10.25
N THR A 72 -13.22 16.26 -10.13
CA THR A 72 -11.88 16.88 -10.17
C THR A 72 -10.98 16.38 -11.31
N ARG A 73 -11.41 15.39 -12.11
CA ARG A 73 -10.60 14.71 -13.15
C ARG A 73 -9.26 14.16 -12.67
N GLN A 74 -9.03 14.16 -11.35
CA GLN A 74 -7.81 13.69 -10.75
C GLN A 74 -7.84 12.17 -10.72
N LEU A 75 -6.83 11.55 -11.34
CA LEU A 75 -6.66 10.10 -11.28
C LEU A 75 -5.97 9.69 -10.00
N LEU A 76 -6.47 8.62 -9.40
CA LEU A 76 -5.98 7.99 -8.18
C LEU A 76 -5.65 6.53 -8.43
N ALA A 77 -4.68 6.01 -7.69
CA ALA A 77 -4.52 4.58 -7.50
C ALA A 77 -5.18 4.21 -6.17
N VAL A 78 -6.23 3.38 -6.20
CA VAL A 78 -6.95 2.93 -5.01
C VAL A 78 -6.65 1.47 -4.75
N GLU A 79 -5.94 1.19 -3.68
CA GLU A 79 -5.77 -0.17 -3.18
C GLU A 79 -6.93 -0.55 -2.27
N VAL A 80 -7.61 -1.65 -2.61
CA VAL A 80 -8.69 -2.24 -1.81
C VAL A 80 -8.20 -3.56 -1.25
N VAL A 81 -8.20 -3.69 0.08
CA VAL A 81 -7.84 -4.92 0.80
C VAL A 81 -9.09 -5.52 1.42
N ARG A 82 -9.38 -6.78 1.11
CA ARG A 82 -10.63 -7.42 1.57
C ARG A 82 -10.64 -7.64 3.07
N ALA A 83 -11.78 -7.38 3.72
CA ALA A 83 -11.97 -7.58 5.15
C ALA A 83 -11.61 -9.01 5.61
N ALA A 84 -11.97 -10.02 4.81
CA ALA A 84 -11.70 -11.43 5.10
C ALA A 84 -10.20 -11.79 5.07
N ALA A 85 -9.39 -11.01 4.35
CA ALA A 85 -7.94 -11.18 4.28
C ALA A 85 -7.19 -10.25 5.25
N ALA A 86 -7.85 -9.19 5.69
CA ALA A 86 -7.34 -8.28 6.69
C ALA A 86 -7.43 -8.89 8.09
N ALA A 87 -6.44 -8.57 8.92
CA ALA A 87 -6.58 -8.84 10.35
C ALA A 87 -7.62 -7.91 10.97
N PRO A 88 -8.26 -8.31 12.09
CA PRO A 88 -9.10 -7.40 12.85
C PRO A 88 -8.30 -6.16 13.23
N THR A 89 -8.73 -4.99 12.74
CA THR A 89 -8.20 -3.68 13.12
C THR A 89 -9.38 -2.73 13.31
N THR A 90 -9.20 -1.67 14.10
CA THR A 90 -10.26 -0.68 14.29
C THR A 90 -10.20 0.37 13.17
N ALA A 91 -11.33 1.01 12.88
CA ALA A 91 -11.37 2.13 11.94
C ALA A 91 -10.42 3.27 12.38
N GLY A 92 -10.30 3.53 13.69
CA GLY A 92 -9.38 4.54 14.22
C GLY A 92 -7.91 4.19 14.00
N THR A 93 -7.52 2.92 14.18
CA THR A 93 -6.16 2.46 13.90
C THR A 93 -5.83 2.57 12.40
N PHE A 94 -6.79 2.25 11.54
CA PHE A 94 -6.62 2.41 10.09
C PHE A 94 -6.46 3.89 9.70
N ALA A 95 -7.31 4.77 10.20
CA ALA A 95 -7.24 6.21 9.92
C ALA A 95 -5.90 6.83 10.38
N ALA A 96 -5.43 6.48 11.58
CA ALA A 96 -4.12 6.91 12.07
C ALA A 96 -2.99 6.47 11.14
N ARG A 97 -3.06 5.24 10.63
CA ARG A 97 -2.06 4.73 9.69
C ARG A 97 -2.09 5.44 8.34
N VAL A 98 -3.27 5.76 7.81
CA VAL A 98 -3.39 6.55 6.58
C VAL A 98 -2.69 7.91 6.77
N GLU A 99 -2.89 8.55 7.92
CA GLU A 99 -2.26 9.84 8.21
C GLU A 99 -0.72 9.75 8.32
N GLU A 100 -0.18 8.67 8.90
CA GLU A 100 1.27 8.43 8.87
C GLU A 100 1.81 8.29 7.44
N LEU A 101 1.11 7.56 6.57
CA LEU A 101 1.51 7.37 5.18
C LEU A 101 1.49 8.70 4.40
N ARG A 102 0.55 9.60 4.71
CA ARG A 102 0.46 10.95 4.09
C ARG A 102 1.66 11.84 4.42
N ARG A 103 2.38 11.58 5.52
CA ARG A 103 3.57 12.35 5.91
C ARG A 103 4.80 12.01 5.07
N VAL A 104 4.78 10.88 4.35
CA VAL A 104 5.90 10.49 3.49
C VAL A 104 5.89 11.35 2.23
N SER A 105 6.92 12.19 2.08
CA SER A 105 7.12 13.00 0.89
C SER A 105 8.47 12.67 0.26
N HIS A 106 8.43 12.00 -0.89
CA HIS A 106 9.64 11.67 -1.66
C HIS A 106 9.28 11.54 -3.14
N PRO A 107 10.08 12.05 -4.09
CA PRO A 107 9.77 12.02 -5.52
C PRO A 107 9.64 10.59 -6.12
N GLY A 108 10.18 9.58 -5.42
CA GLY A 108 10.08 8.17 -5.78
C GLY A 108 8.99 7.39 -5.03
N ILE A 109 8.12 8.05 -4.26
CA ILE A 109 7.02 7.42 -3.53
C ILE A 109 5.73 8.15 -3.92
N ALA A 110 4.71 7.39 -4.35
CA ALA A 110 3.40 7.95 -4.62
C ALA A 110 2.79 8.48 -3.31
N ALA A 111 2.42 9.76 -3.29
CA ALA A 111 1.81 10.39 -2.14
C ALA A 111 0.44 9.76 -1.84
N VAL A 112 0.22 9.36 -0.59
CA VAL A 112 -1.10 8.94 -0.12
C VAL A 112 -1.98 10.17 0.00
N VAL A 113 -3.19 10.07 -0.55
CA VAL A 113 -4.20 11.14 -0.54
C VAL A 113 -5.13 10.95 0.65
N GLY A 114 -5.51 9.70 0.95
CA GLY A 114 -6.39 9.35 2.06
C GLY A 114 -6.77 7.88 2.06
N GLY A 115 -7.75 7.50 2.86
CA GLY A 115 -8.26 6.14 2.93
C GLY A 115 -9.59 6.08 3.67
N TRP A 116 -10.35 5.02 3.43
CA TRP A 116 -11.66 4.80 4.05
C TRP A 116 -11.91 3.30 4.27
N VAL A 117 -12.93 3.00 5.07
CA VAL A 117 -13.47 1.64 5.21
C VAL A 117 -14.82 1.60 4.52
N THR A 118 -15.01 0.64 3.62
CA THR A 118 -16.27 0.45 2.91
C THR A 118 -17.37 -0.08 3.83
N GLY A 119 -18.63 0.02 3.40
CA GLY A 119 -19.76 -0.59 4.13
C GLY A 119 -19.66 -2.11 4.28
N THR A 120 -18.84 -2.79 3.46
CA THR A 120 -18.53 -4.23 3.55
C THR A 120 -17.35 -4.53 4.49
N GLY A 121 -16.69 -3.50 5.04
CA GLY A 121 -15.54 -3.63 5.93
C GLY A 121 -14.20 -3.72 5.22
N ASP A 122 -14.15 -3.59 3.90
CA ASP A 122 -12.90 -3.58 3.12
C ASP A 122 -12.16 -2.26 3.33
N TYR A 123 -10.83 -2.34 3.44
CA TYR A 123 -9.96 -1.18 3.67
C TYR A 123 -9.50 -0.61 2.34
N CYS A 124 -9.63 0.70 2.15
CA CYS A 124 -9.27 1.39 0.92
C CYS A 124 -8.23 2.47 1.20
N VAL A 125 -7.10 2.43 0.49
CA VAL A 125 -6.06 3.48 0.54
C VAL A 125 -5.93 4.08 -0.86
N ALA A 126 -6.12 5.39 -0.96
CA ALA A 126 -5.95 6.15 -2.20
C ALA A 126 -4.61 6.88 -2.19
N SER A 127 -3.87 6.74 -3.28
CA SER A 127 -2.66 7.51 -3.58
C SER A 127 -2.79 8.21 -4.93
N GLU A 128 -1.84 9.11 -5.22
CA GLU A 128 -1.71 9.65 -6.56
C GLU A 128 -1.50 8.52 -7.59
N TYR A 129 -2.17 8.62 -8.72
CA TYR A 129 -1.87 7.73 -9.83
C TYR A 129 -0.56 8.14 -10.49
N VAL A 130 0.42 7.22 -10.54
CA VAL A 130 1.69 7.40 -11.25
C VAL A 130 1.59 6.78 -12.65
N PRO A 131 1.56 7.58 -13.73
CA PRO A 131 1.54 7.05 -15.08
C PRO A 131 2.89 6.43 -15.42
N GLY A 132 2.89 5.14 -15.74
CA GLY A 132 4.12 4.43 -16.08
C GLY A 132 3.89 2.96 -16.41
N THR A 133 4.98 2.20 -16.40
CA THR A 133 4.96 0.76 -16.66
C THR A 133 5.42 0.01 -15.41
N PRO A 134 4.70 -1.03 -14.95
CA PRO A 134 5.18 -1.88 -13.87
C PRO A 134 6.59 -2.41 -14.14
N LEU A 135 7.44 -2.45 -13.12
CA LEU A 135 8.87 -2.73 -13.24
C LEU A 135 9.15 -4.06 -13.97
N GLU A 136 8.38 -5.10 -13.67
CA GLU A 136 8.43 -6.40 -14.35
C GLU A 136 8.22 -6.28 -15.86
N ARG A 137 7.15 -5.58 -16.26
CA ARG A 137 6.82 -5.36 -17.67
C ARG A 137 7.87 -4.48 -18.35
N TYR A 138 8.36 -3.46 -17.64
CA TYR A 138 9.41 -2.57 -18.15
C TYR A 138 10.70 -3.35 -18.43
N CYS A 139 11.14 -4.17 -17.47
CA CYS A 139 12.32 -5.02 -17.59
C CYS A 139 12.18 -6.05 -18.72
N SER A 140 11.01 -6.69 -18.80
CA SER A 140 10.71 -7.73 -19.81
C SER A 140 10.68 -7.13 -21.22
N ALA A 141 9.92 -6.05 -21.44
CA ALA A 141 9.74 -5.44 -22.75
C ALA A 141 11.03 -4.84 -23.34
N ARG A 142 11.97 -4.43 -22.49
CA ARG A 142 13.27 -3.87 -22.91
C ARG A 142 14.42 -4.86 -22.88
N HIS A 143 14.16 -6.12 -22.49
CA HIS A 143 15.20 -7.14 -22.32
C HIS A 143 16.38 -6.68 -21.47
N LEU A 144 16.09 -5.94 -20.38
CA LEU A 144 17.13 -5.35 -19.54
C LEU A 144 18.04 -6.42 -18.94
N GLN A 145 19.34 -6.14 -18.95
CA GLN A 145 20.39 -6.98 -18.40
C GLN A 145 20.68 -6.64 -16.93
N GLY A 146 21.50 -7.45 -16.26
CA GLY A 146 21.70 -7.38 -14.81
C GLY A 146 22.05 -5.99 -14.29
N ALA A 147 22.97 -5.27 -14.95
CA ALA A 147 23.39 -3.93 -14.53
C ALA A 147 22.23 -2.92 -14.56
N GLU A 148 21.41 -2.93 -15.61
CA GLU A 148 20.27 -2.00 -15.78
C GLU A 148 19.19 -2.26 -14.74
N ARG A 149 18.94 -3.54 -14.41
CA ARG A 149 18.00 -3.93 -13.35
C ARG A 149 18.49 -3.48 -11.98
N VAL A 150 19.79 -3.58 -11.72
CA VAL A 150 20.41 -3.09 -10.48
C VAL A 150 20.25 -1.57 -10.38
N THR A 151 20.41 -0.82 -11.46
CA THR A 151 20.17 0.63 -11.45
C THR A 151 18.73 0.97 -11.03
N LEU A 152 17.73 0.30 -11.60
CA LEU A 152 16.33 0.49 -11.22
C LEU A 152 16.07 0.10 -9.76
N PHE A 153 16.68 -0.99 -9.30
CA PHE A 153 16.58 -1.44 -7.92
C PHE A 153 17.20 -0.44 -6.94
N VAL A 154 18.36 0.13 -7.24
CA VAL A 154 19.00 1.17 -6.42
C VAL A 154 18.11 2.41 -6.31
N SER A 155 17.45 2.82 -7.40
CA SER A 155 16.46 3.91 -7.35
C SER A 155 15.30 3.59 -6.41
N ALA A 156 14.78 2.36 -6.45
CA ALA A 156 13.75 1.92 -5.52
C ALA A 156 14.26 1.92 -4.07
N CYS A 157 15.49 1.46 -3.81
CA CYS A 157 16.10 1.48 -2.48
C CYS A 157 16.24 2.89 -1.90
N ARG A 158 16.55 3.91 -2.73
CA ARG A 158 16.61 5.31 -2.26
C ARG A 158 15.25 5.83 -1.83
N ALA A 159 14.19 5.48 -2.56
CA ALA A 159 12.84 5.79 -2.13
C ALA A 159 12.52 5.09 -0.79
N LEU A 160 12.88 3.83 -0.65
CA LEU A 160 12.69 3.07 0.59
C LEU A 160 13.43 3.64 1.79
N GLU A 161 14.66 4.08 1.59
CA GLU A 161 15.44 4.75 2.62
C GLU A 161 14.72 6.00 3.14
N SER A 162 14.11 6.78 2.24
CA SER A 162 13.29 7.94 2.63
C SER A 162 12.04 7.54 3.42
N ALA A 163 11.36 6.45 3.05
CA ALA A 163 10.21 5.94 3.80
C ALA A 163 10.64 5.51 5.21
N HIS A 164 11.74 4.75 5.31
CA HIS A 164 12.29 4.32 6.60
C HIS A 164 12.72 5.49 7.47
N GLY A 165 13.32 6.54 6.88
CA GLY A 165 13.67 7.78 7.60
C GLY A 165 12.46 8.52 8.17
N ALA A 166 11.29 8.37 7.54
CA ALA A 166 10.01 8.88 8.03
C ALA A 166 9.30 7.92 9.02
N GLY A 167 9.94 6.81 9.41
CA GLY A 167 9.35 5.79 10.28
C GLY A 167 8.30 4.91 9.58
N VAL A 168 8.19 4.99 8.25
CA VAL A 168 7.19 4.25 7.47
C VAL A 168 7.82 3.05 6.80
N LEU A 169 7.26 1.87 7.06
CA LEU A 169 7.52 0.67 6.26
C LEU A 169 6.41 0.54 5.20
N PRO A 170 6.75 0.43 3.91
CA PRO A 170 5.76 0.40 2.81
C PRO A 170 4.80 -0.80 2.80
N GLY A 171 4.97 -1.78 3.69
CA GLY A 171 4.08 -2.94 3.87
C GLY A 171 4.14 -3.98 2.75
N ARG A 172 4.36 -3.56 1.50
CA ARG A 172 4.55 -4.43 0.33
C ARG A 172 5.63 -3.89 -0.60
N LEU A 173 6.61 -4.73 -0.87
CA LEU A 173 7.61 -4.51 -1.89
C LEU A 173 7.62 -5.71 -2.83
N GLY A 174 7.14 -5.48 -4.05
CA GLY A 174 7.22 -6.43 -5.15
C GLY A 174 7.32 -5.67 -6.47
N PRO A 175 7.70 -6.33 -7.56
CA PRO A 175 7.90 -5.60 -8.82
C PRO A 175 6.59 -5.02 -9.39
N GLY A 176 5.43 -5.58 -9.02
CA GLY A 176 4.11 -5.01 -9.33
C GLY A 176 3.79 -3.71 -8.57
N SER A 177 4.42 -3.48 -7.41
CA SER A 177 4.27 -2.26 -6.62
C SER A 177 5.27 -1.17 -7.00
N ILE A 178 6.12 -1.41 -8.00
CA ILE A 178 7.09 -0.44 -8.52
C ILE A 178 6.72 -0.09 -9.96
N VAL A 179 6.51 1.19 -10.21
CA VAL A 179 6.20 1.72 -11.54
C VAL A 179 7.38 2.52 -12.04
N VAL A 180 7.87 2.19 -13.23
CA VAL A 180 8.84 3.02 -13.94
C VAL A 180 8.07 4.13 -14.63
N SER A 181 8.30 5.36 -14.17
CA SER A 181 7.59 6.53 -14.66
C SER A 181 8.12 6.95 -16.04
N ARG A 182 7.47 7.92 -16.68
CA ARG A 182 8.01 8.54 -17.90
C ARG A 182 9.35 9.26 -17.69
N ARG A 183 9.70 9.61 -16.45
CA ARG A 183 10.96 10.28 -16.10
C ARG A 183 12.13 9.31 -15.89
N GLY A 184 11.88 8.00 -16.01
CA GLY A 184 12.80 6.94 -15.60
C GLY A 184 12.56 6.60 -14.14
#